data_AF-A0A2R4CGB0-F1
#
_entry.id   AF-A0A2R4CGB0-F1
#
_cell.length_a   1.000
_cell.length_b   1.000
_cell.length_c   1.000
_cell.angle_alpha   90.00
_cell.angle_beta   90.00
_cell.angle_gamma   90.00
#
_symmetry.space_group_name_H-M   'P 1'
#
loop_
_entity.id
_entity.type
_entity.pdbx_description
1 polymer ?
#
loop_
_entity_poly.entity_id
_entity_poly.type
_entity_poly.pdbx_seq_one_letter_code
_entity_poly.pdbx_strand_id
1 'polypeptide(L)'
;MDTRGNHEQQIGTGLTAADGRGLIYAATHNEPHAGHWRGPREARGEGPRLTQAPRRDDLGWLGPVQALDKDELTVRMDRLLTSVMADVATVQDPEQFVCKQPAEVGPVPRLDAVDAWLDRFPESRKDHALTRDLYRAAAEGNWLARVQVYTLLAERPARDNSTAYRTIQLMEWLQQHGIGALHGIVGATLTGRHHFDGEAPTPAITASDMFAALHHSYPAQHKVGLALSRSDDPALAAVGRKMIDCAAGALPAYARMYGSPDLVATAP
;
A
#
# COMPACT_ATOMS: atom_id res chain seq x y z
N MET A 1 -20.35 58.51 -14.46
CA MET A 1 -19.93 58.17 -15.82
C MET A 1 -18.61 57.43 -15.67
N ASP A 2 -18.55 56.14 -15.37
CA ASP A 2 -19.19 54.98 -16.01
C ASP A 2 -18.89 54.91 -17.51
N THR A 3 -17.97 54.03 -17.93
CA THR A 3 -18.29 52.81 -18.71
C THR A 3 -17.04 52.06 -19.19
N ARG A 4 -17.04 50.73 -18.93
CA ARG A 4 -16.80 49.56 -19.83
C ARG A 4 -15.58 49.58 -20.79
N GLY A 5 -14.86 48.48 -21.06
CA GLY A 5 -15.08 47.06 -20.83
C GLY A 5 -14.11 46.20 -21.66
N ASN A 6 -14.03 44.92 -21.30
CA ASN A 6 -13.48 43.70 -21.95
C ASN A 6 -13.11 43.73 -23.45
N HIS A 7 -12.01 43.06 -23.83
CA HIS A 7 -12.00 41.64 -24.29
C HIS A 7 -10.57 41.15 -24.68
N GLU A 8 -10.32 39.85 -24.40
CA GLU A 8 -9.61 38.79 -25.16
C GLU A 8 -8.43 39.13 -26.12
N GLN A 9 -7.43 38.30 -26.43
CA GLN A 9 -6.91 36.97 -26.08
C GLN A 9 -5.84 36.68 -27.16
N GLN A 10 -4.71 36.05 -26.83
CA GLN A 10 -3.88 35.11 -27.67
C GLN A 10 -2.40 35.14 -27.21
N ILE A 11 -1.94 34.12 -26.47
CA ILE A 11 -1.32 32.85 -26.92
C ILE A 11 0.04 33.06 -27.59
N GLY A 12 1.10 32.64 -26.88
CA GLY A 12 2.46 32.47 -27.37
C GLY A 12 3.18 31.43 -26.51
N THR A 13 3.12 30.18 -26.98
CA THR A 13 3.70 28.95 -26.45
C THR A 13 5.23 28.97 -26.39
N GLY A 14 5.81 28.48 -25.29
CA GLY A 14 7.24 28.18 -25.17
C GLY A 14 7.45 26.98 -24.24
N LEU A 15 7.62 25.80 -24.84
CA LEU A 15 8.00 24.55 -24.18
C LEU A 15 9.31 24.71 -23.41
N THR A 16 9.33 24.34 -22.14
CA THR A 16 10.51 23.74 -21.50
C THR A 16 10.08 22.49 -20.75
N ALA A 17 10.61 21.36 -21.21
CA ALA A 17 10.55 20.09 -20.54
C ALA A 17 11.36 20.17 -19.24
N ALA A 18 10.75 19.78 -18.12
CA ALA A 18 11.43 19.60 -16.84
C ALA A 18 10.80 18.41 -16.10
N ASP A 19 11.46 17.28 -16.28
CA ASP A 19 11.81 16.28 -15.27
C ASP A 19 10.73 15.77 -14.32
N GLY A 20 10.24 14.58 -14.68
CA GLY A 20 9.54 13.69 -13.77
C GLY A 20 10.47 13.13 -12.70
N ARG A 21 10.30 13.58 -11.46
CA ARG A 21 10.70 12.89 -10.22
C ARG A 21 9.71 13.29 -9.13
N GLY A 22 8.73 12.42 -8.91
CA GLY A 22 7.67 12.62 -7.93
C GLY A 22 7.08 11.30 -7.48
N LEU A 23 7.77 10.66 -6.52
CA LEU A 23 7.28 9.75 -5.48
C LEU A 23 6.05 8.90 -5.83
N ILE A 24 6.29 7.60 -6.00
CA ILE A 24 5.26 6.56 -6.09
C ILE A 24 4.61 6.40 -4.70
N TYR A 25 3.70 7.32 -4.42
CA TYR A 25 2.56 7.19 -3.51
C TYR A 25 1.51 8.23 -3.93
N ALA A 26 1.13 8.18 -5.21
CA ALA A 26 0.00 8.91 -5.78
C ALA A 26 -0.66 8.05 -6.87
N ALA A 27 -1.22 6.91 -6.47
CA ALA A 27 -2.28 6.24 -7.24
C ALA A 27 -3.59 6.12 -6.43
N THR A 28 -3.70 6.92 -5.37
CA THR A 28 -4.96 7.23 -4.70
C THR A 28 -5.09 8.74 -4.71
N HIS A 29 -5.53 9.32 -5.83
CA HIS A 29 -6.26 10.59 -5.92
C HIS A 29 -6.67 10.81 -7.38
N ASN A 30 -7.77 10.15 -7.76
CA ASN A 30 -8.78 10.81 -8.56
C ASN A 30 -10.14 10.15 -8.28
N GLU A 31 -11.09 11.02 -7.97
CA GLU A 31 -12.53 10.84 -7.72
C GLU A 31 -13.05 10.65 -6.28
N PRO A 32 -14.08 11.43 -5.88
CA PRO A 32 -14.47 11.65 -4.50
C PRO A 32 -15.58 10.71 -4.05
N HIS A 33 -15.25 9.65 -3.33
CA HIS A 33 -16.22 9.01 -2.42
C HIS A 33 -15.54 8.70 -1.09
N ALA A 34 -15.67 9.67 -0.18
CA ALA A 34 -15.32 9.58 1.24
C ALA A 34 -15.82 8.27 1.85
N GLY A 35 -14.88 7.40 2.25
CA GLY A 35 -15.16 6.11 2.85
C GLY A 35 -15.53 6.24 4.32
N HIS A 36 -16.80 6.47 4.62
CA HIS A 36 -17.43 5.67 5.67
C HIS A 36 -17.39 4.21 5.20
N TRP A 37 -17.01 3.27 6.06
CA TRP A 37 -17.28 1.87 5.80
C TRP A 37 -18.81 1.69 5.82
N ARG A 38 -19.42 1.86 4.65
CA ARG A 38 -20.77 1.36 4.41
C ARG A 38 -20.54 -0.10 4.02
N GLY A 39 -20.90 -1.02 4.91
CA GLY A 39 -21.01 -2.43 4.56
C GLY A 39 -21.83 -2.64 3.26
N PRO A 40 -21.82 -3.84 2.68
CA PRO A 40 -22.35 -4.06 1.33
C PRO A 40 -23.73 -3.43 1.13
N ARG A 41 -23.89 -2.73 0.00
CA ARG A 41 -25.17 -2.09 -0.36
C ARG A 41 -26.22 -3.19 -0.59
N GLU A 42 -27.24 -3.21 0.26
CA GLU A 42 -28.41 -4.05 0.11
C GLU A 42 -29.11 -3.73 -1.22
N ALA A 43 -29.22 -4.74 -2.09
CA ALA A 43 -30.37 -4.81 -2.97
C ALA A 43 -31.58 -5.08 -2.05
N ARG A 44 -32.47 -4.10 -1.90
CA ARG A 44 -33.75 -4.31 -1.21
C ARG A 44 -34.50 -5.46 -1.90
N GLY A 45 -34.78 -6.51 -1.13
CA GLY A 45 -35.66 -7.61 -1.54
C GLY A 45 -35.08 -8.95 -1.15
N GLU A 46 -35.75 -9.60 -0.20
CA GLU A 46 -35.73 -11.05 0.09
C GLU A 46 -34.37 -11.76 0.02
N GLY A 47 -33.84 -12.10 1.20
CA GLY A 47 -32.54 -12.74 1.36
C GLY A 47 -32.32 -13.90 0.39
N PRO A 48 -31.33 -13.82 -0.52
CA PRO A 48 -30.90 -14.98 -1.25
C PRO A 48 -29.94 -15.76 -0.37
N ARG A 49 -30.27 -17.01 -0.05
CA ARG A 49 -29.27 -18.02 0.27
C ARG A 49 -28.27 -18.04 -0.89
N LEU A 50 -27.09 -17.46 -0.69
CA LEU A 50 -26.04 -17.42 -1.71
C LEU A 50 -25.27 -18.74 -1.71
N THR A 51 -25.87 -19.80 -2.25
CA THR A 51 -25.12 -20.89 -2.87
C THR A 51 -24.79 -20.50 -4.30
N GLN A 52 -23.67 -19.80 -4.47
CA GLN A 52 -22.80 -19.94 -5.64
C GLN A 52 -21.43 -19.36 -5.27
N ALA A 53 -20.53 -20.25 -4.84
CA ALA A 53 -19.11 -19.92 -4.78
C ALA A 53 -18.66 -19.44 -6.17
N PRO A 54 -17.81 -18.41 -6.28
CA PRO A 54 -17.25 -18.00 -7.56
C PRO A 54 -16.60 -19.22 -8.24
N ARG A 55 -16.73 -19.34 -9.57
CA ARG A 55 -16.21 -20.48 -10.37
C ARG A 55 -14.70 -20.73 -10.25
N ARG A 56 -13.98 -19.87 -9.53
CA ARG A 56 -12.65 -20.08 -8.95
C ARG A 56 -12.57 -19.26 -7.66
N ASP A 57 -12.40 -19.90 -6.50
CA ASP A 57 -12.00 -19.19 -5.29
C ASP A 57 -10.47 -19.01 -5.32
N ASP A 58 -10.02 -18.00 -6.07
CA ASP A 58 -8.59 -17.68 -6.21
C ASP A 58 -7.94 -17.27 -4.85
N LEU A 59 -8.77 -17.02 -3.84
CA LEU A 59 -8.38 -16.70 -2.46
C LEU A 59 -8.74 -17.83 -1.47
N GLY A 60 -9.10 -19.02 -1.97
CA GLY A 60 -9.51 -20.16 -1.15
C GLY A 60 -8.43 -20.67 -0.19
N TRP A 61 -7.17 -20.36 -0.47
CA TRP A 61 -6.01 -20.66 0.38
C TRP A 61 -6.00 -19.86 1.70
N LEU A 62 -6.83 -18.81 1.84
CA LEU A 62 -7.05 -18.12 3.12
C LEU A 62 -7.98 -18.91 4.07
N GLY A 63 -8.44 -20.10 3.67
CA GLY A 63 -9.30 -20.97 4.46
C GLY A 63 -10.78 -20.86 4.05
N PRO A 64 -11.71 -21.45 4.82
CA PRO A 64 -13.13 -21.36 4.51
C PRO A 64 -13.67 -19.94 4.77
N VAL A 65 -14.51 -19.42 3.87
CA VAL A 65 -15.33 -18.25 4.16
C VAL A 65 -16.40 -18.68 5.16
N GLN A 66 -16.38 -18.09 6.35
CA GLN A 66 -17.45 -18.28 7.32
C GLN A 66 -18.57 -17.28 7.01
N ALA A 67 -19.82 -17.75 7.13
CA ALA A 67 -20.97 -16.86 7.11
C ALA A 67 -20.99 -16.09 8.44
N LEU A 68 -20.26 -14.98 8.49
CA LEU A 68 -20.38 -14.02 9.57
C LEU A 68 -21.49 -13.04 9.25
N ASP A 69 -22.23 -12.62 10.27
CA ASP A 69 -23.07 -11.44 10.14
C ASP A 69 -22.22 -10.16 10.11
N LYS A 70 -22.87 -9.04 9.82
CA LYS A 70 -22.20 -7.74 9.67
C LYS A 70 -21.60 -7.25 11.00
N ASP A 71 -22.23 -7.57 12.12
CA ASP A 71 -21.81 -7.09 13.43
C ASP A 71 -20.55 -7.84 13.87
N GLU A 72 -20.49 -9.14 13.63
CA GLU A 72 -19.28 -9.95 13.84
C GLU A 72 -18.10 -9.47 12.98
N LEU A 73 -18.36 -9.16 11.70
CA LEU A 73 -17.34 -8.61 10.81
C LEU A 73 -16.81 -7.26 11.30
N THR A 74 -17.70 -6.42 11.83
CA THR A 74 -17.38 -5.10 12.38
C THR A 74 -16.53 -5.23 13.65
N VAL A 75 -16.93 -6.10 14.59
CA VAL A 75 -16.17 -6.38 15.82
C VAL A 75 -14.78 -6.92 15.51
N ARG A 76 -14.68 -7.81 14.51
CA ARG A 76 -13.40 -8.38 14.08
C ARG A 76 -12.47 -7.31 13.51
N MET A 77 -12.98 -6.43 12.65
CA MET A 77 -12.23 -5.30 12.11
C MET A 77 -11.81 -4.32 13.22
N ASP A 78 -12.71 -3.98 14.15
CA ASP A 78 -12.43 -3.05 15.24
C ASP A 78 -11.30 -3.55 16.15
N ARG A 79 -11.34 -4.84 16.53
CA ARG A 79 -10.26 -5.48 17.29
C ARG A 79 -8.92 -5.41 16.55
N LEU A 80 -8.92 -5.68 15.25
CA LEU A 80 -7.73 -5.64 14.43
C LEU A 80 -7.16 -4.22 14.33
N LEU A 81 -8.00 -3.21 14.07
CA LEU A 81 -7.58 -1.81 14.02
C LEU A 81 -7.06 -1.34 15.38
N THR A 82 -7.71 -1.76 16.47
CA THR A 82 -7.23 -1.50 17.84
C THR A 82 -5.82 -2.07 18.05
N SER A 83 -5.57 -3.30 17.57
CA SER A 83 -4.24 -3.92 17.63
C SER A 83 -3.21 -3.15 16.80
N VAL A 84 -3.54 -2.75 15.57
CA VAL A 84 -2.66 -1.95 14.71
C VAL A 84 -2.30 -0.63 15.37
N MET A 85 -3.27 0.05 15.98
CA MET A 85 -3.04 1.31 16.69
C MET A 85 -2.20 1.13 17.96
N ALA A 86 -2.36 0.02 18.67
CA ALA A 86 -1.54 -0.32 19.83
C ALA A 86 -0.07 -0.52 19.43
N ASP A 87 0.19 -1.19 18.31
CA ASP A 87 1.54 -1.36 17.77
C ASP A 87 2.19 -0.02 17.43
N VAL A 88 1.47 0.87 16.74
CA VAL A 88 1.97 2.22 16.40
C VAL A 88 2.28 3.05 17.64
N ALA A 89 1.60 2.84 18.76
CA ALA A 89 1.91 3.51 20.02
C ALA A 89 3.26 3.06 20.62
N THR A 90 3.80 1.92 20.17
CA THR A 90 5.11 1.39 20.60
C THR A 90 6.26 1.80 19.67
N VAL A 91 6.03 2.72 18.73
CA VAL A 91 6.99 3.11 17.69
C VAL A 91 8.39 3.32 18.25
N GLN A 92 9.31 2.59 17.65
CA GLN A 92 10.69 2.45 18.07
C GLN A 92 11.57 3.53 17.44
N ASP A 93 12.74 3.71 18.05
CA ASP A 93 13.79 4.58 17.57
C ASP A 93 14.26 4.15 16.16
N PRO A 94 14.27 5.05 15.15
CA PRO A 94 14.73 4.75 13.80
C PRO A 94 16.15 4.16 13.76
N GLU A 95 17.01 4.47 14.75
CA GLU A 95 18.37 3.91 14.83
C GLU A 95 18.39 2.38 15.00
N GLN A 96 17.29 1.78 15.46
CA GLN A 96 17.16 0.32 15.59
C GLN A 96 16.92 -0.37 14.23
N PHE A 97 16.87 0.38 13.12
CA PHE A 97 16.62 -0.18 11.81
C PHE A 97 17.67 -1.21 11.37
N VAL A 98 17.19 -2.41 11.08
CA VAL A 98 17.97 -3.50 10.47
C VAL A 98 17.36 -3.86 9.12
N CYS A 99 18.17 -3.74 8.06
CA CYS A 99 17.75 -4.21 6.75
C CYS A 99 17.67 -5.74 6.74
N LYS A 100 16.57 -6.27 6.20
CA LYS A 100 16.40 -7.69 5.92
C LYS A 100 15.94 -7.89 4.48
N GLN A 101 16.59 -8.81 3.78
CA GLN A 101 16.14 -9.28 2.48
C GLN A 101 14.83 -10.07 2.60
N PRO A 102 14.04 -10.19 1.53
CA PRO A 102 12.74 -10.84 1.61
C PRO A 102 12.77 -12.26 2.19
N ALA A 103 13.79 -13.05 1.84
CA ALA A 103 13.98 -14.41 2.34
C ALA A 103 14.40 -14.48 3.82
N GLU A 104 14.92 -13.40 4.40
CA GLU A 104 15.27 -13.31 5.83
C GLU A 104 14.06 -12.95 6.71
N VAL A 105 13.01 -12.37 6.11
CA VAL A 105 11.76 -12.05 6.80
C VAL A 105 10.83 -13.27 6.83
N GLY A 106 10.74 -14.01 5.73
CA GLY A 106 9.89 -15.18 5.63
C GLY A 106 9.97 -15.89 4.28
N PRO A 107 9.15 -16.93 4.06
CA PRO A 107 9.14 -17.68 2.82
C PRO A 107 8.79 -16.79 1.61
N VAL A 108 9.55 -16.95 0.52
CA VAL A 108 9.35 -16.22 -0.74
C VAL A 108 9.32 -17.14 -1.98
N PRO A 109 8.52 -18.22 -1.99
CA PRO A 109 8.33 -19.02 -3.20
C PRO A 109 7.78 -18.17 -4.34
N ARG A 110 8.24 -18.40 -5.57
CA ARG A 110 7.80 -17.65 -6.76
C ARG A 110 8.00 -16.13 -6.62
N LEU A 111 9.15 -15.72 -6.07
CA LEU A 111 9.50 -14.30 -5.92
C LEU A 111 9.56 -13.56 -7.26
N ASP A 112 9.88 -14.27 -8.35
CA ASP A 112 9.81 -13.80 -9.74
C ASP A 112 8.40 -13.30 -10.12
N ALA A 113 7.34 -13.97 -9.64
CA ALA A 113 5.96 -13.53 -9.89
C ALA A 113 5.65 -12.19 -9.19
N VAL A 114 6.23 -11.96 -8.02
CA VAL A 114 6.11 -10.68 -7.29
C VAL A 114 6.91 -9.59 -7.99
N ASP A 115 8.13 -9.89 -8.43
CA ASP A 115 8.98 -8.95 -9.17
C ASP A 115 8.30 -8.52 -10.48
N ALA A 116 7.81 -9.47 -11.28
CA ALA A 116 7.10 -9.18 -12.52
C ALA A 116 5.80 -8.38 -12.31
N TRP A 117 5.09 -8.65 -11.20
CA TRP A 117 3.91 -7.88 -10.81
C TRP A 117 4.26 -6.41 -10.50
N LEU A 118 5.31 -6.19 -9.71
CA LEU A 118 5.77 -4.86 -9.30
C LEU A 118 6.41 -4.09 -10.46
N ASP A 119 7.14 -4.78 -11.33
CA ASP A 119 7.82 -4.18 -12.48
C ASP A 119 6.85 -3.51 -13.47
N ARG A 120 5.70 -4.16 -13.69
CA ARG A 120 4.66 -3.66 -14.60
C ARG A 120 3.56 -2.90 -13.87
N PHE A 121 3.84 -2.40 -12.68
CA PHE A 121 2.86 -1.62 -11.92
C PHE A 121 2.78 -0.19 -12.47
N PRO A 122 1.58 0.41 -12.66
CA PRO A 122 0.25 -0.08 -12.23
C PRO A 122 -0.49 -0.98 -13.24
N GLU A 123 0.04 -1.21 -14.43
CA GLU A 123 -0.62 -1.97 -15.51
C GLU A 123 -0.93 -3.42 -15.11
N SER A 124 -0.10 -4.02 -14.27
CA SER A 124 -0.25 -5.38 -13.73
C SER A 124 -1.60 -5.60 -13.05
N ARG A 125 -2.23 -4.55 -12.49
CA ARG A 125 -3.59 -4.60 -11.90
C ARG A 125 -4.70 -5.02 -12.87
N LYS A 126 -4.47 -4.87 -14.18
CA LYS A 126 -5.41 -5.23 -15.25
C LYS A 126 -4.97 -6.50 -15.99
N ASP A 127 -3.77 -7.01 -15.69
CA ASP A 127 -3.22 -8.21 -16.31
C ASP A 127 -3.66 -9.45 -15.53
N HIS A 128 -4.56 -10.23 -16.12
CA HIS A 128 -5.09 -11.45 -15.51
C HIS A 128 -4.03 -12.54 -15.29
N ALA A 129 -2.98 -12.59 -16.12
CA ALA A 129 -1.92 -13.57 -15.96
C ALA A 129 -1.06 -13.21 -14.74
N LEU A 130 -0.60 -11.96 -14.66
CA LEU A 130 0.18 -11.47 -13.52
C LEU A 130 -0.61 -11.56 -12.20
N THR A 131 -1.91 -11.22 -12.23
CA THR A 131 -2.78 -11.35 -11.05
C THR A 131 -2.87 -12.80 -10.57
N ARG A 132 -3.07 -13.75 -11.49
CA ARG A 132 -3.14 -15.19 -11.17
C ARG A 132 -1.81 -15.71 -10.63
N ASP A 133 -0.69 -15.27 -11.18
CA ASP A 133 0.63 -15.67 -10.71
C ASP A 133 0.93 -15.08 -9.32
N LEU A 134 0.50 -13.85 -9.05
CA LEU A 134 0.56 -13.26 -7.72
C LEU A 134 -0.26 -14.06 -6.70
N TYR A 135 -1.51 -14.42 -7.04
CA TYR A 135 -2.36 -15.23 -6.15
C TYR A 135 -1.77 -16.60 -5.87
N ARG A 136 -1.16 -17.25 -6.86
CA ARG A 136 -0.48 -18.53 -6.64
C ARG A 136 0.75 -18.38 -5.75
N ALA A 137 1.58 -17.35 -5.95
CA ALA A 137 2.71 -17.09 -5.06
C ALA A 137 2.24 -16.86 -3.61
N ALA A 138 1.17 -16.09 -3.40
CA ALA A 138 0.58 -15.86 -2.09
C ALA A 138 0.05 -17.16 -1.44
N ALA A 139 -0.62 -18.00 -2.24
CA ALA A 139 -1.11 -19.31 -1.82
C ALA A 139 0.02 -20.26 -1.39
N GLU A 140 1.16 -20.22 -2.08
CA GLU A 140 2.36 -21.00 -1.76
C GLU A 140 3.12 -20.47 -0.53
N GLY A 141 2.69 -19.35 0.06
CA GLY A 141 3.24 -18.81 1.29
C GLY A 141 4.18 -17.62 1.10
N ASN A 142 4.28 -17.05 -0.11
CA ASN A 142 5.07 -15.85 -0.33
C ASN A 142 4.47 -14.64 0.39
N TRP A 143 5.15 -14.17 1.43
CA TRP A 143 4.65 -13.08 2.26
C TRP A 143 4.54 -11.75 1.50
N LEU A 144 5.48 -11.45 0.60
CA LEU A 144 5.42 -10.26 -0.25
C LEU A 144 4.23 -10.34 -1.20
N ALA A 145 3.96 -11.51 -1.78
CA ALA A 145 2.78 -11.70 -2.62
C ALA A 145 1.50 -11.45 -1.81
N ARG A 146 1.40 -11.94 -0.56
CA ARG A 146 0.26 -11.67 0.33
C ARG A 146 0.08 -10.18 0.61
N VAL A 147 1.16 -9.43 0.81
CA VAL A 147 1.12 -7.96 0.91
C VAL A 147 0.52 -7.35 -0.35
N GLN A 148 1.00 -7.72 -1.54
CA GLN A 148 0.47 -7.16 -2.80
C GLN A 148 -0.99 -7.54 -3.05
N VAL A 149 -1.41 -8.76 -2.68
CA VAL A 149 -2.83 -9.16 -2.73
C VAL A 149 -3.66 -8.30 -1.79
N TYR A 150 -3.19 -8.07 -0.56
CA TYR A 150 -3.86 -7.17 0.36
C TYR A 150 -3.98 -5.75 -0.21
N THR A 151 -2.91 -5.18 -0.75
CA THR A 151 -2.93 -3.85 -1.40
C THR A 151 -3.96 -3.80 -2.52
N LEU A 152 -3.99 -4.81 -3.40
CA LEU A 152 -4.96 -4.89 -4.50
C LEU A 152 -6.41 -4.93 -4.01
N LEU A 153 -6.68 -5.63 -2.90
CA LEU A 153 -8.02 -5.71 -2.30
C LEU A 153 -8.38 -4.43 -1.54
N ALA A 154 -7.43 -3.78 -0.87
CA ALA A 154 -7.65 -2.56 -0.09
C ALA A 154 -7.98 -1.34 -0.96
N GLU A 155 -7.47 -1.30 -2.20
CA GLU A 155 -7.74 -0.22 -3.16
C GLU A 155 -9.19 -0.17 -3.67
N ARG A 156 -9.97 -1.25 -3.49
CA ARG A 156 -11.30 -1.37 -4.05
C ARG A 156 -12.31 -1.64 -2.94
N PRO A 157 -13.47 -0.96 -2.95
CA PRO A 157 -14.56 -1.35 -2.06
C PRO A 157 -14.90 -2.83 -2.26
N ALA A 158 -15.04 -3.56 -1.15
CA ALA A 158 -15.47 -4.96 -1.20
C ALA A 158 -16.83 -5.05 -1.91
N ARG A 159 -16.91 -5.93 -2.92
CA ARG A 159 -18.13 -6.11 -3.72
C ARG A 159 -19.19 -6.94 -2.99
N ASP A 160 -18.77 -7.74 -2.03
CA ASP A 160 -19.59 -8.66 -1.24
C ASP A 160 -18.94 -8.95 0.13
N ASN A 161 -19.71 -9.61 1.01
CA ASN A 161 -19.24 -10.01 2.34
C ASN A 161 -18.05 -10.98 2.29
N SER A 162 -17.97 -11.84 1.27
CA SER A 162 -16.85 -12.76 1.11
C SER A 162 -15.54 -12.02 0.85
N THR A 163 -15.55 -11.01 -0.03
CA THR A 163 -14.38 -10.18 -0.32
C THR A 163 -13.95 -9.42 0.92
N ALA A 164 -14.90 -8.84 1.67
CA ALA A 164 -14.61 -8.16 2.92
C ALA A 164 -13.98 -9.10 3.96
N TYR A 165 -14.53 -10.31 4.10
CA TYR A 165 -13.99 -11.36 4.97
C TYR A 165 -12.57 -11.76 4.57
N ARG A 166 -12.32 -12.00 3.28
CA ARG A 166 -10.99 -12.33 2.73
C ARG A 166 -9.97 -11.22 3.00
N THR A 167 -10.35 -9.96 2.81
CA THR A 167 -9.48 -8.82 3.13
C THR A 167 -9.12 -8.80 4.62
N ILE A 168 -10.09 -9.02 5.52
CA ILE A 168 -9.83 -9.08 6.97
C ILE A 168 -8.90 -10.25 7.31
N GLN A 169 -9.11 -11.45 6.73
CA GLN A 169 -8.21 -12.58 6.96
C GLN A 169 -6.76 -12.28 6.55
N LEU A 170 -6.57 -11.56 5.44
CA LEU A 170 -5.25 -11.12 5.00
C LEU A 170 -4.64 -10.11 5.97
N MET A 171 -5.41 -9.13 6.42
CA MET A 171 -4.92 -8.15 7.39
C MET A 171 -4.53 -8.82 8.71
N GLU A 172 -5.33 -9.75 9.21
CA GLU A 172 -4.99 -10.52 10.41
C GLU A 172 -3.74 -11.36 10.22
N TRP A 173 -3.57 -11.98 9.05
CA TRP A 173 -2.35 -12.71 8.75
C TRP A 173 -1.12 -11.79 8.78
N LEU A 174 -1.21 -10.62 8.14
CA LEU A 174 -0.13 -9.61 8.14
C LEU A 174 0.18 -9.12 9.55
N GLN A 175 -0.86 -8.87 10.36
CA GLN A 175 -0.74 -8.46 11.75
C GLN A 175 -0.03 -9.54 12.59
N GLN A 176 -0.47 -10.81 12.49
CA GLN A 176 0.10 -11.93 13.23
C GLN A 176 1.58 -12.19 12.88
N HIS A 177 1.99 -11.85 11.66
CA HIS A 177 3.37 -12.03 11.20
C HIS A 177 4.22 -10.76 11.35
N GLY A 178 3.68 -9.70 11.96
CA GLY A 178 4.41 -8.45 12.18
C GLY A 178 4.84 -7.76 10.88
N ILE A 179 4.06 -7.90 9.80
CA ILE A 179 4.36 -7.30 8.50
C ILE A 179 3.80 -5.87 8.46
N GLY A 180 4.69 -4.90 8.59
CA GLY A 180 4.40 -3.47 8.71
C GLY A 180 3.73 -2.83 7.48
N ALA A 181 3.64 -3.54 6.35
CA ALA A 181 2.86 -3.06 5.20
C ALA A 181 1.39 -2.78 5.57
N LEU A 182 0.83 -3.55 6.50
CA LEU A 182 -0.50 -3.31 7.05
C LEU A 182 -0.60 -1.92 7.69
N HIS A 183 0.33 -1.58 8.58
CA HIS A 183 0.37 -0.30 9.30
C HIS A 183 0.57 0.87 8.34
N GLY A 184 1.39 0.73 7.30
CA GLY A 184 1.55 1.76 6.27
C GLY A 184 0.23 2.06 5.54
N ILE A 185 -0.50 1.02 5.12
CA ILE A 185 -1.76 1.14 4.38
C ILE A 185 -2.89 1.68 5.27
N VAL A 186 -3.03 1.16 6.49
CA VAL A 186 -4.03 1.63 7.46
C VAL A 186 -3.74 3.08 7.86
N GLY A 187 -2.48 3.40 8.17
CA GLY A 187 -2.05 4.75 8.53
C GLY A 187 -2.36 5.78 7.46
N ALA A 188 -2.04 5.47 6.19
CA ALA A 188 -2.37 6.33 5.05
C ALA A 188 -3.89 6.54 4.89
N THR A 189 -4.70 5.51 5.14
CA THR A 189 -6.16 5.60 5.07
C THR A 189 -6.72 6.49 6.18
N LEU A 190 -6.14 6.45 7.38
CA LEU A 190 -6.54 7.30 8.50
C LEU A 190 -6.10 8.75 8.28
N THR A 191 -4.87 9.00 7.83
CA THR A 191 -4.34 10.36 7.64
C THR A 191 -4.90 11.05 6.41
N GLY A 192 -5.23 10.30 5.35
CA GLY A 192 -5.94 10.80 4.17
C GLY A 192 -7.37 11.26 4.46
N ARG A 193 -7.98 10.83 5.59
CA ARG A 193 -9.26 11.36 6.07
C ARG A 193 -9.13 12.72 6.76
N HIS A 194 -7.91 13.12 7.17
CA HIS A 194 -7.67 14.35 7.92
C HIS A 194 -7.17 15.53 7.07
N HIS A 195 -6.92 15.36 5.77
CA HIS A 195 -6.31 16.38 4.89
C HIS A 195 -7.32 17.26 4.12
N PHE A 196 -8.54 17.47 4.64
CA PHE A 196 -9.55 18.31 3.97
C PHE A 196 -9.44 19.82 4.26
N ASP A 197 -8.53 20.25 5.13
CA ASP A 197 -8.37 21.65 5.51
C ASP A 197 -6.94 22.17 5.20
N GLY A 198 -6.78 22.82 4.05
CA GLY A 198 -5.77 23.86 3.79
C GLY A 198 -4.28 23.44 3.72
N GLU A 199 -3.64 23.78 2.59
CA GLU A 199 -2.18 23.86 2.39
C GLU A 199 -1.38 22.59 2.71
N ALA A 200 -1.19 21.72 1.72
CA ALA A 200 -0.46 20.45 1.86
C ALA A 200 0.99 20.69 2.33
N PRO A 201 1.32 20.41 3.61
CA PRO A 201 2.71 20.39 4.03
C PRO A 201 3.37 19.18 3.35
N THR A 202 4.68 19.23 3.12
CA THR A 202 5.48 18.03 2.82
C THR A 202 5.02 16.90 3.73
N PRO A 203 4.59 15.73 3.22
CA PRO A 203 3.93 14.74 4.05
C PRO A 203 4.87 14.30 5.17
N ALA A 204 4.57 14.74 6.39
CA ALA A 204 5.34 14.38 7.56
C ALA A 204 5.31 12.85 7.71
N ILE A 205 6.46 12.24 8.03
CA ILE A 205 6.50 10.82 8.38
C ILE A 205 5.56 10.63 9.57
N THR A 206 4.59 9.74 9.43
CA THR A 206 3.69 9.40 10.53
C THR A 206 4.31 8.31 11.41
N ALA A 207 3.84 8.17 12.64
CA ALA A 207 4.21 7.04 13.50
C ALA A 207 3.93 5.68 12.80
N SER A 208 2.85 5.61 12.03
CA SER A 208 2.50 4.43 11.23
C SER A 208 3.51 4.13 10.12
N ASP A 209 4.01 5.17 9.44
CA ASP A 209 5.07 5.03 8.43
C ASP A 209 6.37 4.53 9.07
N MET A 210 6.73 5.07 10.25
CA MET A 210 7.91 4.64 10.99
C MET A 210 7.81 3.19 11.42
N PHE A 211 6.68 2.80 12.04
CA PHE A 211 6.43 1.40 12.39
C PHE A 211 6.54 0.50 11.16
N ALA A 212 5.87 0.86 10.05
CA ALA A 212 5.92 0.09 8.82
C ALA A 212 7.35 -0.10 8.30
N ALA A 213 8.18 0.95 8.31
CA ALA A 213 9.55 0.91 7.86
C ALA A 213 10.42 -0.05 8.69
N LEU A 214 10.27 -0.02 10.01
CA LEU A 214 10.98 -0.90 10.93
C LEU A 214 10.50 -2.36 10.84
N HIS A 215 9.26 -2.57 10.41
CA HIS A 215 8.60 -3.87 10.30
C HIS A 215 8.46 -4.35 8.85
N HIS A 216 9.56 -4.37 8.09
CA HIS A 216 9.66 -5.06 6.80
C HIS A 216 8.74 -4.54 5.67
N SER A 217 8.32 -3.27 5.71
CA SER A 217 7.68 -2.61 4.57
C SER A 217 8.71 -1.84 3.74
N TYR A 218 9.18 -2.43 2.63
CA TYR A 218 10.13 -1.76 1.73
C TYR A 218 9.63 -0.41 1.18
N PRO A 219 8.34 -0.25 0.79
CA PRO A 219 7.83 1.07 0.42
C PRO A 219 7.90 2.10 1.55
N ALA A 220 7.62 1.69 2.80
CA ALA A 220 7.73 2.58 3.94
C ALA A 220 9.20 2.87 4.29
N GLN A 221 10.11 1.90 4.19
CA GLN A 221 11.55 2.11 4.34
C GLN A 221 12.06 3.17 3.36
N HIS A 222 11.67 3.09 2.09
CA HIS A 222 12.04 4.12 1.11
C HIS A 222 11.47 5.50 1.50
N LYS A 223 10.17 5.57 1.84
CA LYS A 223 9.51 6.83 2.24
C LYS A 223 10.15 7.47 3.48
N VAL A 224 10.30 6.71 4.55
CA VAL A 224 10.92 7.15 5.81
C VAL A 224 12.39 7.48 5.58
N GLY A 225 13.09 6.64 4.83
CA GLY A 225 14.49 6.83 4.49
C GLY A 225 14.76 8.15 3.77
N LEU A 226 13.91 8.51 2.79
CA LEU A 226 13.99 9.80 2.10
C LEU A 226 13.85 10.98 3.06
N ALA A 227 12.93 10.92 4.01
CA ALA A 227 12.74 12.01 4.95
C ALA A 227 13.85 12.06 6.03
N LEU A 228 14.31 10.92 6.55
CA LEU A 228 15.44 10.87 7.48
C LEU A 228 16.77 11.28 6.83
N SER A 229 16.98 10.97 5.54
CA SER A 229 18.21 11.33 4.82
C SER A 229 18.45 12.84 4.71
N ARG A 230 17.41 13.66 4.95
CA ARG A 230 17.44 15.13 4.95
C ARG A 230 17.59 15.72 6.36
N SER A 231 17.74 14.88 7.38
CA SER A 231 17.97 15.32 8.75
C SER A 231 19.32 16.03 8.89
N ASP A 232 19.38 17.06 9.74
CA ASP A 232 20.63 17.70 10.14
C ASP A 232 21.45 16.80 11.09
N ASP A 233 20.81 15.80 11.71
CA ASP A 233 21.48 14.78 12.50
C ASP A 233 22.17 13.74 11.58
N PRO A 234 23.52 13.61 11.61
CA PRO A 234 24.24 12.67 10.77
C PRO A 234 23.87 11.20 11.02
N ALA A 235 23.50 10.83 12.25
CA ALA A 235 23.10 9.47 12.60
C ALA A 235 21.78 9.10 11.93
N LEU A 236 20.77 9.97 12.05
CA LEU A 236 19.47 9.80 11.38
C LEU A 236 19.61 9.84 9.86
N ALA A 237 20.45 10.72 9.32
CA ALA A 237 20.70 10.77 7.89
C ALA A 237 21.33 9.47 7.36
N ALA A 238 22.22 8.84 8.14
CA ALA A 238 22.82 7.54 7.81
C ALA A 238 21.81 6.39 7.84
N VAL A 239 20.94 6.37 8.86
CA VAL A 239 19.81 5.43 8.93
C VAL A 239 18.91 5.62 7.70
N GLY A 240 18.60 6.86 7.33
CA GLY A 240 17.76 7.16 6.19
C GLY A 240 18.30 6.59 4.87
N ARG A 241 19.61 6.76 4.62
CA ARG A 241 20.29 6.15 3.47
C ARG A 241 20.21 4.63 3.50
N LYS A 242 20.47 4.02 4.67
CA LYS A 242 20.38 2.56 4.84
C LYS A 242 18.97 2.03 4.52
N MET A 243 17.92 2.76 4.89
CA MET A 243 16.53 2.39 4.57
C MET A 243 16.23 2.47 3.05
N ILE A 244 16.72 3.52 2.37
CA ILE A 244 16.59 3.68 0.92
C ILE A 244 17.28 2.51 0.20
N ASP A 245 18.53 2.23 0.57
CA ASP A 245 19.33 1.15 -0.04
C ASP A 245 18.69 -0.21 0.21
N CYS A 246 18.15 -0.44 1.41
CA CYS A 246 17.44 -1.67 1.74
C CYS A 246 16.20 -1.87 0.87
N ALA A 247 15.39 -0.81 0.71
CA ALA A 247 14.19 -0.86 -0.10
C ALA A 247 14.50 -1.12 -1.57
N ALA A 248 15.48 -0.42 -2.14
CA ALA A 248 15.92 -0.61 -3.52
C ALA A 248 16.55 -2.00 -3.74
N GLY A 249 17.31 -2.49 -2.76
CA GLY A 249 18.01 -3.77 -2.83
C GLY A 249 17.13 -5.01 -2.59
N ALA A 250 15.87 -4.85 -2.19
CA ALA A 250 15.00 -5.97 -1.86
C ALA A 250 14.51 -6.77 -3.09
N LEU A 251 14.28 -6.08 -4.22
CA LEU A 251 13.88 -6.68 -5.50
C LEU A 251 14.36 -5.85 -6.69
N PRO A 252 14.65 -6.46 -7.85
CA PRO A 252 14.94 -5.72 -9.09
C PRO A 252 13.87 -4.68 -9.44
N ALA A 253 12.58 -5.00 -9.29
CA ALA A 253 11.49 -4.06 -9.52
C ALA A 253 11.56 -2.87 -8.54
N TYR A 254 11.92 -3.09 -7.28
CA TYR A 254 12.14 -1.99 -6.34
C TYR A 254 13.36 -1.16 -6.67
N ALA A 255 14.45 -1.76 -7.15
CA ALA A 255 15.60 -1.01 -7.65
C ALA A 255 15.22 -0.08 -8.80
N ARG A 256 14.36 -0.52 -9.73
CA ARG A 256 13.84 0.35 -10.81
C ARG A 256 12.86 1.40 -10.29
N MET A 257 12.06 1.05 -9.28
CA MET A 257 11.04 1.92 -8.70
C MET A 257 11.63 3.03 -7.81
N TYR A 258 12.69 2.72 -7.05
CA TYR A 258 13.27 3.57 -6.02
C TYR A 258 14.69 4.03 -6.32
N GLY A 259 15.41 3.32 -7.19
CA GLY A 259 16.77 3.65 -7.54
C GLY A 259 16.87 5.02 -8.21
N SER A 260 17.94 5.75 -7.88
CA SER A 260 18.46 6.77 -8.79
C SER A 260 18.94 6.08 -10.07
N PRO A 261 18.77 6.70 -11.25
CA PRO A 261 19.19 6.12 -12.53
C PRO A 261 20.66 5.68 -12.59
N ASP A 262 21.50 6.20 -11.70
CA ASP A 262 22.93 5.86 -11.61
C ASP A 262 23.21 4.43 -11.08
N LEU A 263 22.25 3.77 -10.43
CA LEU A 263 22.40 2.39 -9.95
C LEU A 263 21.96 1.32 -10.96
N VAL A 264 21.26 1.72 -12.03
CA VAL A 264 20.80 0.80 -13.09
C VAL A 264 21.91 0.53 -14.12
N ALA A 265 22.93 1.38 -14.19
CA ALA A 265 24.02 1.28 -15.16
C ALA A 265 25.13 0.28 -14.78
N THR A 266 25.04 -0.40 -13.63
CA THR A 266 26.08 -1.31 -13.14
C THR A 266 25.58 -2.72 -12.82
N ALA A 267 24.67 -3.25 -13.64
CA ALA A 267 24.48 -4.69 -13.75
C ALA A 267 25.12 -5.16 -15.07
N PRO A 268 26.03 -6.16 -15.04
CA PRO A 268 26.71 -6.68 -16.23
C PRO A 268 25.77 -7.35 -17.23
#